data_AF-A0A383RIP1-F1
#
_entry.id   AF-A0A383RIP1-F1
#
_cell.length_a   1.000
_cell.length_b   1.000
_cell.length_c   1.000
_cell.angle_alpha   90.00
_cell.angle_beta   90.00
_cell.angle_gamma   90.00
#
_symmetry.space_group_name_H-M   'P 1'
#
loop_
_entity.id
_entity.type
_entity.pdbx_description
1 polymer ?
#
loop_
_entity_poly.entity_id
_entity_poly.type
_entity_poly.pdbx_seq_one_letter_code
_entity_poly.pdbx_strand_id
1 'polypeptide(L)'
;MIQNNLLVVFIIVLVMGVQLNFFFNSVFGKSAKKHNRIIYFIIFGLLDFLYLVIPVSPILSSILALLMIFSIVQSYQVEMKTKIIFTMLYSVLMSLVTCISLYIFYTLDSVEFSFDPVNETNKIVYMKAILLSFIIMFAIIQIIRPLAKRRSYSLHYRYYVLISAIPLMSIYHLYILNHKTVYYFISAIGFLFLNVMVVYIFDTIIDKYKFMQEHTQLQHQMDYQDANYEKVVHSFKSIKRIIHDTNQQFLYIEECIKRNELAAAMEHIKTTLNKVEGAYQRVNTGNLVIDALITNTLNIGQANGIRIDTKLNLWSQEIHIDRYDLCVVIGNMLDNAIEASKKLTIAEDRYILIKIHSTESSLLIHILNHMENEVAHLHSQKPTPEFHGIGLTNIARICDKYGGHMTIETENKVFNNMVLLPF
;
A
#
# COMPACT_ATOMS: atom_id res chain seq x y z
N MET A 1 19.74 -49.58 -12.01
CA MET A 1 18.75 -50.02 -13.03
C MET A 1 18.05 -48.83 -13.70
N ILE A 2 17.61 -47.81 -12.95
CA ILE A 2 17.00 -46.58 -13.51
C ILE A 2 17.98 -45.79 -14.40
N GLN A 3 19.23 -45.60 -13.93
CA GLN A 3 20.28 -44.86 -14.65
C GLN A 3 20.62 -45.42 -16.04
N ASN A 4 20.40 -46.72 -16.28
CA ASN A 4 20.78 -47.37 -17.54
C ASN A 4 19.62 -47.44 -18.54
N ASN A 5 18.43 -46.98 -18.18
CA ASN A 5 17.27 -46.99 -19.06
C ASN A 5 16.74 -45.57 -19.30
N LEU A 6 17.32 -44.91 -20.31
CA LEU A 6 17.00 -43.54 -20.74
C LEU A 6 15.49 -43.31 -20.91
N LEU A 7 14.74 -44.31 -21.38
CA LEU A 7 13.31 -44.21 -21.58
C LEU A 7 12.55 -44.11 -20.25
N VAL A 8 12.97 -44.87 -19.23
CA VAL A 8 12.38 -44.80 -17.88
C VAL A 8 12.70 -43.46 -17.23
N VAL A 9 13.94 -42.98 -17.35
CA VAL A 9 14.36 -41.65 -16.87
C VAL A 9 13.51 -40.56 -17.51
N PHE A 10 13.32 -40.59 -18.83
CA PHE A 10 12.51 -39.62 -19.56
C PHE A 10 11.05 -39.60 -19.09
N ILE A 11 10.44 -40.78 -18.86
CA ILE A 11 9.07 -40.87 -18.34
C ILE A 11 8.97 -40.25 -16.93
N ILE A 12 9.94 -40.54 -16.05
CA ILE A 12 9.96 -39.99 -14.69
C ILE A 12 10.02 -38.45 -14.73
N VAL A 13 10.91 -37.89 -15.56
CA VAL A 13 11.05 -36.43 -15.73
C VAL A 13 9.74 -35.80 -16.19
N LEU A 14 9.07 -36.43 -17.16
CA LEU A 14 7.79 -35.94 -17.67
C LEU A 14 6.70 -35.97 -16.60
N VAL A 15 6.58 -37.08 -15.86
CA VAL A 15 5.61 -37.23 -14.77
C VAL A 15 5.87 -36.20 -13.67
N MET A 16 7.11 -36.01 -13.23
CA MET A 16 7.48 -35.01 -12.22
C MET A 16 7.16 -33.59 -12.69
N GLY A 17 7.51 -33.25 -13.93
CA GLY A 17 7.22 -31.94 -14.52
C GLY A 17 5.72 -31.65 -14.61
N VAL A 18 4.92 -32.65 -15.01
CA VAL A 18 3.45 -32.56 -15.04
C VAL A 18 2.89 -32.36 -13.63
N GLN A 19 3.36 -33.16 -12.66
CA GLN A 19 2.89 -33.10 -11.28
C GLN A 19 3.20 -31.76 -10.60
N LEU A 20 4.44 -31.26 -10.74
CA LEU A 20 4.86 -29.94 -10.27
C LEU A 20 4.02 -28.83 -10.91
N ASN A 21 3.79 -28.90 -12.22
CA ASN A 21 2.95 -27.95 -12.91
C ASN A 21 1.50 -27.98 -12.38
N PHE A 22 0.91 -29.15 -12.15
CA PHE A 22 -0.43 -29.27 -11.56
C PHE A 22 -0.50 -28.72 -10.14
N PHE A 23 0.50 -28.99 -9.30
CA PHE A 23 0.59 -28.46 -7.95
C PHE A 23 0.64 -26.92 -7.95
N PHE A 24 1.59 -26.32 -8.66
CA PHE A 24 1.72 -24.85 -8.70
C PHE A 24 0.55 -24.16 -9.41
N ASN A 25 -0.08 -24.81 -10.39
CA ASN A 25 -1.34 -24.33 -10.96
C ASN A 25 -2.48 -24.31 -9.95
N SER A 26 -2.52 -25.28 -9.05
CA SER A 26 -3.54 -25.39 -8.02
C SER A 26 -3.36 -24.31 -6.96
N VAL A 27 -2.11 -24.05 -6.54
CA VAL A 27 -1.80 -23.07 -5.50
C VAL A 27 -1.80 -21.63 -6.03
N PHE A 28 -1.09 -21.33 -7.12
CA PHE A 28 -0.90 -19.95 -7.61
C PHE A 28 -1.93 -19.53 -8.66
N GLY A 29 -2.67 -20.49 -9.23
CA GLY A 29 -3.60 -20.23 -10.31
C GLY A 29 -2.95 -20.09 -11.68
N LYS A 30 -3.78 -20.26 -12.71
CA LYS A 30 -3.33 -20.20 -14.11
C LYS A 30 -3.01 -18.77 -14.58
N SER A 31 -3.60 -17.75 -13.94
CA SER A 31 -3.38 -16.33 -14.28
C SER A 31 -1.98 -15.86 -13.92
N ALA A 32 -1.34 -16.45 -12.92
CA ALA A 32 0.00 -16.06 -12.47
C ALA A 32 1.13 -16.55 -13.40
N LYS A 33 0.85 -17.08 -14.59
CA LYS A 33 1.87 -17.68 -15.47
C LYS A 33 2.64 -16.63 -16.26
N LYS A 34 3.97 -16.73 -16.29
CA LYS A 34 4.82 -15.91 -17.16
C LYS A 34 4.69 -16.33 -18.63
N HIS A 35 4.83 -15.36 -19.54
CA HIS A 35 4.83 -15.58 -20.98
C HIS A 35 5.98 -16.52 -21.42
N ASN A 36 7.20 -16.28 -20.95
CA ASN A 36 8.40 -17.05 -21.32
C ASN A 36 8.61 -18.32 -20.47
N ARG A 37 7.53 -19.03 -20.10
CA ARG A 37 7.63 -20.16 -19.15
C ARG A 37 8.43 -21.34 -19.66
N ILE A 38 8.56 -21.51 -20.98
CA ILE A 38 9.21 -22.67 -21.61
C ILE A 38 10.68 -22.77 -21.17
N ILE A 39 11.37 -21.64 -20.99
CA ILE A 39 12.76 -21.60 -20.53
C ILE A 39 12.91 -22.29 -19.17
N TYR A 40 11.96 -22.08 -18.25
CA TYR A 40 12.00 -22.70 -16.92
C TYR A 40 11.73 -24.21 -16.97
N PHE A 41 10.91 -24.68 -17.91
CA PHE A 41 10.71 -26.13 -18.14
C PHE A 41 11.95 -26.79 -18.75
N ILE A 42 12.69 -26.10 -19.62
CA ILE A 42 13.97 -26.59 -20.15
C ILE A 42 15.01 -26.69 -19.03
N ILE A 43 15.13 -25.64 -18.20
CA ILE A 43 16.03 -25.65 -17.03
C ILE A 43 15.64 -26.78 -16.06
N PHE A 44 14.35 -26.96 -15.78
CA PHE A 44 13.85 -28.07 -14.97
C PHE A 44 14.28 -29.42 -15.53
N GLY A 45 14.04 -29.68 -16.83
CA GLY A 45 14.38 -30.95 -17.45
C GLY A 45 15.89 -31.24 -17.43
N LEU A 46 16.73 -30.22 -17.61
CA LEU A 46 18.19 -30.36 -17.48
C LEU A 46 18.61 -30.70 -16.04
N LEU A 47 18.07 -29.98 -15.04
CA LEU A 47 18.39 -30.23 -13.64
C LEU A 47 17.89 -31.61 -13.16
N ASP A 48 16.72 -32.04 -13.62
CA ASP A 48 16.14 -33.34 -13.30
C ASP A 48 16.91 -34.50 -13.95
N PHE A 49 17.32 -34.32 -15.20
CA PHE A 49 18.22 -35.26 -15.85
C PHE A 49 19.56 -35.39 -15.10
N LEU A 50 20.18 -34.28 -14.72
CA LEU A 50 21.41 -34.28 -13.93
C LEU A 50 21.21 -34.98 -12.57
N TYR A 51 20.09 -34.72 -11.91
CA TYR A 51 19.72 -35.34 -10.63
C TYR A 51 19.58 -36.86 -10.73
N LEU A 52 19.02 -37.38 -11.82
CA LEU A 52 18.81 -38.82 -12.02
C LEU A 52 20.07 -39.56 -12.48
N VAL A 53 20.95 -38.91 -13.25
CA VAL A 53 22.13 -39.55 -13.86
C VAL A 53 23.36 -39.49 -12.97
N ILE A 54 23.59 -38.38 -12.25
CA ILE A 54 24.82 -38.18 -11.48
C ILE A 54 24.61 -38.62 -10.03
N PRO A 55 25.32 -39.66 -9.54
CA PRO A 55 25.33 -39.98 -8.13
C PRO A 55 26.10 -38.89 -7.37
N VAL A 56 25.37 -38.14 -6.55
CA VAL A 56 25.92 -37.08 -5.70
C VAL A 56 25.72 -37.44 -4.23
N SER A 57 26.43 -36.75 -3.33
CA SER A 57 26.22 -36.93 -1.90
C SER A 57 24.77 -36.59 -1.50
N PRO A 58 24.20 -37.19 -0.45
CA PRO A 58 22.79 -36.98 -0.05
C PRO A 58 22.42 -35.51 0.18
N ILE A 59 23.38 -34.71 0.68
CA ILE A 59 23.23 -33.27 0.91
C ILE A 59 23.10 -32.53 -0.42
N LEU A 60 24.00 -32.82 -1.38
CA LEU A 60 23.96 -32.21 -2.70
C LEU A 60 22.69 -32.61 -3.47
N SER A 61 22.27 -33.87 -3.33
CA SER A 61 21.02 -34.40 -3.91
C SER A 61 19.81 -33.60 -3.42
N SER A 62 19.73 -33.34 -2.11
CA SER A 62 18.65 -32.55 -1.51
C SER A 62 18.62 -31.10 -2.02
N ILE A 63 19.79 -30.48 -2.18
CA ILE A 63 19.92 -29.11 -2.72
C ILE A 63 19.48 -29.09 -4.20
N LEU A 64 19.93 -30.05 -5.01
CA LEU A 64 19.55 -30.17 -6.42
C LEU A 64 18.04 -30.38 -6.59
N ALA A 65 17.42 -31.22 -5.74
CA ALA A 65 15.98 -31.42 -5.74
C ALA A 65 15.20 -30.11 -5.47
N LEU A 66 15.65 -29.30 -4.49
CA LEU A 66 15.04 -28.00 -4.22
C LEU A 66 15.22 -27.01 -5.38
N LEU A 67 16.41 -26.94 -5.97
CA LEU A 67 16.69 -26.08 -7.13
C LEU A 67 15.84 -26.46 -8.34
N MET A 68 15.70 -27.75 -8.59
CA MET A 68 14.84 -28.30 -9.63
C MET A 68 13.39 -27.85 -9.43
N ILE A 69 12.81 -28.08 -8.25
CA ILE A 69 11.43 -27.66 -7.95
C ILE A 69 11.29 -26.14 -8.12
N PHE A 70 12.24 -25.38 -7.56
CA PHE A 70 12.25 -23.92 -7.61
C PHE A 70 12.31 -23.37 -9.04
N SER A 71 12.98 -24.06 -9.97
CA SER A 71 13.04 -23.67 -11.37
C SER A 71 11.65 -23.58 -12.01
N ILE A 72 10.77 -24.56 -11.76
CA ILE A 72 9.37 -24.53 -12.23
C ILE A 72 8.60 -23.40 -11.55
N VAL A 73 8.82 -23.18 -10.25
CA VAL A 73 8.17 -22.09 -9.51
C VAL A 73 8.47 -20.72 -10.11
N GLN A 74 9.67 -20.53 -10.68
CA GLN A 74 10.03 -19.28 -11.34
C GLN A 74 9.21 -18.98 -12.60
N SER A 75 8.50 -19.96 -13.16
CA SER A 75 7.54 -19.75 -14.25
C SER A 75 6.29 -18.96 -13.83
N TYR A 76 6.10 -18.69 -12.53
CA TYR A 76 4.97 -17.93 -11.99
C TYR A 76 5.37 -16.52 -11.52
N GLN A 77 4.48 -15.54 -11.71
CA GLN A 77 4.55 -14.15 -11.26
C GLN A 77 3.98 -14.04 -9.83
N VAL A 78 4.74 -14.55 -8.87
CA VAL A 78 4.41 -14.53 -7.43
C VAL A 78 5.62 -14.03 -6.65
N GLU A 79 5.40 -13.45 -5.47
CA GLU A 79 6.45 -13.01 -4.55
C GLU A 79 7.46 -14.12 -4.23
N MET A 80 8.74 -13.75 -4.11
CA MET A 80 9.82 -14.71 -3.84
C MET A 80 9.62 -15.49 -2.53
N LYS A 81 9.05 -14.88 -1.49
CA LYS A 81 8.79 -15.54 -0.19
C LYS A 81 7.82 -16.70 -0.35
N THR A 82 6.70 -16.46 -1.04
CA THR A 82 5.68 -17.47 -1.34
C THR A 82 6.25 -18.59 -2.22
N LYS A 83 7.10 -18.25 -3.20
CA LYS A 83 7.78 -19.24 -4.02
C LYS A 83 8.62 -20.22 -3.19
N ILE A 84 9.43 -19.69 -2.27
CA ILE A 84 10.29 -20.48 -1.38
C ILE A 84 9.46 -21.41 -0.49
N ILE A 85 8.39 -20.91 0.15
CA ILE A 85 7.54 -21.73 1.01
C ILE A 85 6.90 -22.88 0.24
N PHE A 86 6.29 -22.63 -0.92
CA PHE A 86 5.61 -23.72 -1.65
C PHE A 86 6.57 -24.68 -2.34
N THR A 87 7.81 -24.26 -2.61
CA THR A 87 8.89 -25.15 -3.04
C THR A 87 9.24 -26.12 -1.90
N MET A 88 9.42 -25.59 -0.69
CA MET A 88 9.70 -26.38 0.50
C MET A 88 8.51 -27.29 0.88
N LEU A 89 7.29 -26.79 0.81
CA LEU A 89 6.09 -27.56 1.13
C LEU A 89 5.92 -28.73 0.15
N TYR A 90 6.15 -28.51 -1.15
CA TYR A 90 6.11 -29.59 -2.13
C TYR A 90 7.18 -30.66 -1.85
N SER A 91 8.43 -30.26 -1.54
CA SER A 91 9.49 -31.23 -1.26
C SER A 91 9.19 -32.09 -0.03
N VAL A 92 8.60 -31.50 1.02
CA VAL A 92 8.15 -32.22 2.23
C VAL A 92 6.98 -33.15 1.96
N LEU A 93 5.99 -32.70 1.19
CA LEU A 93 4.89 -33.58 0.79
C LEU A 93 5.41 -34.77 -0.02
N MET A 94 6.33 -34.54 -0.96
CA MET A 94 6.94 -35.61 -1.75
C MET A 94 7.73 -36.60 -0.89
N SER A 95 8.51 -36.12 0.08
CA SER A 95 9.26 -37.00 0.97
C SER A 95 8.33 -37.84 1.85
N LEU A 96 7.31 -37.24 2.47
CA LEU A 96 6.30 -37.95 3.27
C LEU A 96 5.57 -39.02 2.46
N VAL A 97 5.13 -38.68 1.25
CA VAL A 97 4.45 -39.63 0.35
C VAL A 97 5.39 -40.77 -0.06
N THR A 98 6.66 -40.48 -0.34
CA THR A 98 7.65 -41.51 -0.67
C THR A 98 7.90 -42.43 0.53
N CYS A 99 7.98 -41.89 1.75
CA CYS A 99 8.11 -42.68 2.98
C CYS A 99 6.91 -43.61 3.21
N ILE A 100 5.69 -43.12 3.00
CA ILE A 100 4.45 -43.91 3.08
C ILE A 100 4.48 -45.05 2.05
N SER A 101 4.81 -44.74 0.79
CA SER A 101 4.90 -45.73 -0.29
C SER A 101 5.96 -46.80 -0.01
N LEU A 102 7.14 -46.41 0.49
CA LEU A 102 8.20 -47.35 0.86
C LEU A 102 7.75 -48.28 1.97
N TYR A 103 7.14 -47.75 3.03
CA TYR A 103 6.63 -48.57 4.14
C TYR A 103 5.62 -49.62 3.67
N ILE A 104 4.67 -49.24 2.80
CA ILE A 104 3.67 -50.15 2.24
C ILE A 104 4.34 -51.32 1.50
N PHE A 105 5.29 -51.06 0.61
CA PHE A 105 5.92 -52.16 -0.15
C PHE A 105 6.92 -52.98 0.66
N TYR A 106 7.64 -52.39 1.62
CA TYR A 106 8.53 -53.15 2.50
C TYR A 106 7.74 -54.10 3.41
N THR A 107 6.54 -53.70 3.87
CA THR A 107 5.65 -54.59 4.64
C THR A 107 4.99 -55.67 3.78
N LEU A 108 4.54 -55.34 2.58
CA LEU A 108 3.90 -56.30 1.66
C LEU A 108 4.86 -57.34 1.09
N ASP A 109 6.05 -56.93 0.64
CA ASP A 109 7.03 -57.85 0.04
C ASP A 109 7.89 -58.55 1.13
N SER A 110 7.62 -58.31 2.42
CA SER A 110 8.34 -58.89 3.58
C SER A 110 9.87 -58.70 3.54
N VAL A 111 10.31 -57.60 2.92
CA VAL A 111 11.72 -57.25 2.74
C VAL A 111 12.18 -56.36 3.89
N GLU A 112 13.42 -56.55 4.36
CA GLU A 112 14.00 -55.64 5.33
C GLU A 112 14.09 -54.21 4.78
N PHE A 113 13.47 -53.29 5.51
CA PHE A 113 13.46 -51.87 5.16
C PHE A 113 14.89 -51.30 5.10
N SER A 114 15.30 -50.83 3.92
CA SER A 114 16.59 -50.17 3.67
C SER A 114 16.42 -48.92 2.82
N PHE A 115 17.04 -47.80 3.19
CA PHE A 115 17.07 -46.60 2.34
C PHE A 115 18.04 -46.70 1.17
N ASP A 116 19.07 -47.54 1.29
CA ASP A 116 19.97 -47.89 0.19
C ASP A 116 19.61 -49.27 -0.39
N PRO A 117 19.19 -49.35 -1.66
CA PRO A 117 18.88 -50.62 -2.28
C PRO A 117 20.17 -51.37 -2.64
N VAL A 118 20.73 -52.10 -1.68
CA VAL A 118 21.93 -52.93 -1.87
C VAL A 118 21.62 -54.18 -2.73
N ASN A 119 20.43 -54.77 -2.56
CA ASN A 119 20.00 -56.00 -3.25
C ASN A 119 19.04 -55.71 -4.43
N GLU A 120 19.04 -56.58 -5.45
CA GLU A 120 18.13 -56.48 -6.62
C GLU A 120 16.64 -56.47 -6.22
N THR A 121 16.27 -57.23 -5.19
CA THR A 121 14.91 -57.20 -4.61
C THR A 121 14.54 -55.82 -4.06
N ASN A 122 15.47 -55.16 -3.36
CA ASN A 122 15.26 -53.81 -2.81
C ASN A 122 15.11 -52.77 -3.93
N LYS A 123 15.80 -52.95 -5.07
CA LYS A 123 15.65 -52.06 -6.25
C LYS A 123 14.26 -52.15 -6.85
N ILE A 124 13.66 -53.34 -6.93
CA ILE A 124 12.30 -53.54 -7.44
C ILE A 124 11.27 -52.92 -6.49
N VAL A 125 11.42 -53.13 -5.17
CA VAL A 125 10.58 -52.50 -4.14
C VAL A 125 10.61 -50.98 -4.25
N TYR A 126 11.81 -50.40 -4.39
CA TYR A 126 12.01 -48.97 -4.54
C TYR A 126 11.32 -48.41 -5.80
N MET A 127 11.41 -49.12 -6.93
CA MET A 127 10.72 -48.74 -8.17
C MET A 127 9.19 -48.75 -8.01
N LYS A 128 8.63 -49.79 -7.40
CA LYS A 128 7.19 -49.86 -7.09
C LYS A 128 6.77 -48.70 -6.18
N ALA A 129 7.58 -48.37 -5.18
CA ALA A 129 7.31 -47.28 -4.24
C ALA A 129 7.31 -45.89 -4.90
N ILE A 130 8.22 -45.62 -5.84
CA ILE A 130 8.22 -44.37 -6.62
C ILE A 130 6.94 -44.24 -7.45
N LEU A 131 6.50 -45.32 -8.10
CA LEU A 131 5.26 -45.28 -8.89
C LEU A 131 4.04 -44.99 -8.01
N LEU A 132 3.97 -45.64 -6.84
CA LEU A 132 2.91 -45.39 -5.87
C LEU A 132 2.97 -43.96 -5.30
N SER A 133 4.17 -43.41 -5.08
CA SER A 133 4.32 -42.05 -4.57
C SER A 133 3.79 -41.00 -5.55
N PHE A 134 3.95 -41.22 -6.86
CA PHE A 134 3.33 -40.35 -7.88
C PHE A 134 1.80 -40.43 -7.86
N ILE A 135 1.22 -41.63 -7.71
CA ILE A 135 -0.23 -41.82 -7.64
C ILE A 135 -0.81 -41.10 -6.40
N ILE A 136 -0.20 -41.32 -5.23
CA ILE A 136 -0.63 -40.69 -3.98
C ILE A 136 -0.46 -39.16 -4.06
N MET A 137 0.66 -38.67 -4.59
CA MET A 137 0.86 -37.23 -4.72
C MET A 137 -0.17 -36.60 -5.66
N PHE A 138 -0.51 -37.27 -6.78
CA PHE A 138 -1.56 -36.79 -7.66
C PHE A 138 -2.91 -36.68 -6.94
N ALA A 139 -3.26 -37.66 -6.11
CA ALA A 139 -4.46 -37.59 -5.27
C ALA A 139 -4.42 -36.41 -4.28
N ILE A 140 -3.29 -36.18 -3.62
CA ILE A 140 -3.10 -35.04 -2.71
C ILE A 140 -3.27 -33.71 -3.45
N ILE A 141 -2.73 -33.59 -4.66
CA ILE A 141 -2.90 -32.38 -5.47
C ILE A 141 -4.39 -32.14 -5.78
N GLN A 142 -5.18 -33.18 -6.05
CA GLN A 142 -6.63 -33.02 -6.26
C GLN A 142 -7.36 -32.59 -4.99
N ILE A 143 -6.88 -32.97 -3.79
CA ILE A 143 -7.41 -32.49 -2.51
C ILE A 143 -7.03 -31.01 -2.28
N ILE A 144 -5.79 -30.63 -2.59
CA ILE A 144 -5.30 -29.25 -2.42
C ILE A 144 -5.99 -28.28 -3.38
N ARG A 145 -6.33 -28.72 -4.60
CA ARG A 145 -6.89 -27.86 -5.65
C ARG A 145 -8.17 -27.09 -5.29
N PRO A 146 -9.18 -27.67 -4.64
CA PRO A 146 -10.35 -26.91 -4.16
C PRO A 146 -10.03 -26.07 -2.92
N LEU A 147 -9.03 -26.44 -2.13
CA LEU A 147 -8.65 -25.73 -0.90
C LEU A 147 -7.88 -24.44 -1.19
N ALA A 148 -7.04 -24.42 -2.22
CA ALA A 148 -6.30 -23.24 -2.63
C ALA A 148 -7.14 -22.38 -3.59
N LYS A 149 -7.60 -21.22 -3.14
CA LYS A 149 -8.44 -20.30 -3.93
C LYS A 149 -7.64 -19.48 -4.94
N ARG A 150 -6.36 -19.80 -5.18
CA ARG A 150 -5.50 -19.26 -6.25
C ARG A 150 -5.28 -17.76 -6.15
N ARG A 151 -4.88 -17.29 -4.97
CA ARG A 151 -4.75 -15.85 -4.68
C ARG A 151 -3.32 -15.53 -4.29
N SER A 152 -2.78 -14.44 -4.84
CA SER A 152 -1.45 -13.93 -4.52
C SER A 152 -1.58 -12.57 -3.86
N TYR A 153 -1.58 -12.55 -2.52
CA TYR A 153 -1.41 -11.33 -1.74
C TYR A 153 -0.17 -11.45 -0.87
N SER A 154 0.45 -10.31 -0.62
CA SER A 154 1.63 -10.18 0.21
C SER A 154 1.24 -10.18 1.68
N LEU A 155 1.66 -11.21 2.41
CA LEU A 155 1.49 -11.26 3.87
C LEU A 155 2.65 -10.55 4.59
N HIS A 156 2.42 -10.19 5.85
CA HIS A 156 3.51 -9.75 6.71
C HIS A 156 4.51 -10.90 6.96
N TYR A 157 5.80 -10.61 7.06
CA TYR A 157 6.88 -11.62 7.12
C TYR A 157 6.69 -12.68 8.23
N ARG A 158 6.06 -12.31 9.35
CA ARG A 158 5.80 -13.20 10.50
C ARG A 158 4.97 -14.43 10.11
N TYR A 159 3.99 -14.28 9.22
CA TYR A 159 3.14 -15.40 8.79
C TYR A 159 3.93 -16.40 7.94
N TYR A 160 4.84 -15.93 7.09
CA TYR A 160 5.72 -16.78 6.30
C TYR A 160 6.63 -17.65 7.20
N VAL A 161 7.16 -17.07 8.28
CA VAL A 161 8.02 -17.81 9.25
C VAL A 161 7.23 -18.88 10.01
N LEU A 162 6.01 -18.58 10.46
CA LEU A 162 5.18 -19.54 11.17
C LEU A 162 4.77 -20.73 10.29
N ILE A 163 4.50 -20.46 9.01
CA ILE A 163 4.02 -21.46 8.06
C ILE A 163 5.16 -22.36 7.58
N SER A 164 6.38 -21.84 7.45
CA SER A 164 7.56 -22.66 7.13
C SER A 164 8.03 -23.55 8.29
N ALA A 165 7.67 -23.23 9.54
CA ALA A 165 8.02 -24.04 10.70
C ALA A 165 7.44 -25.47 10.63
N ILE A 166 6.24 -25.65 10.07
CA ILE A 166 5.58 -26.97 10.02
C ILE A 166 6.28 -27.94 9.04
N PRO A 167 6.59 -27.55 7.79
CA PRO A 167 7.43 -28.35 6.91
C PRO A 167 8.80 -28.67 7.51
N LEU A 168 9.43 -27.71 8.20
CA LEU A 168 10.73 -27.92 8.87
C LEU A 168 10.63 -29.00 9.97
N MET A 169 9.62 -28.91 10.82
CA MET A 169 9.36 -29.90 11.87
C MET A 169 9.06 -31.28 11.29
N SER A 170 8.38 -31.34 10.14
CA SER A 170 8.08 -32.59 9.43
C SER A 170 9.36 -33.28 8.93
N ILE A 171 10.29 -32.52 8.35
CA ILE A 171 11.60 -33.04 7.92
C ILE A 171 12.42 -33.52 9.12
N TYR A 172 12.48 -32.70 10.18
CA TYR A 172 13.22 -33.05 11.39
C TYR A 172 12.69 -34.35 12.03
N HIS A 173 11.37 -34.50 12.05
CA HIS A 173 10.71 -35.72 12.51
C HIS A 173 11.06 -36.94 11.66
N LEU A 174 11.06 -36.80 10.33
CA LEU A 174 11.46 -37.87 9.41
C LEU A 174 12.92 -38.29 9.60
N TYR A 175 13.79 -37.37 10.03
CA TYR A 175 15.19 -37.66 10.31
C TYR A 175 15.40 -38.41 11.64
N ILE A 176 14.63 -38.09 12.69
CA ILE A 176 14.83 -38.68 14.02
C ILE A 176 14.29 -40.10 14.13
N LEU A 177 13.11 -40.39 13.57
CA LEU A 177 12.54 -41.73 13.74
C LEU A 177 13.33 -42.75 12.95
N ASN A 178 14.14 -43.50 13.68
CA ASN A 178 14.86 -44.64 13.17
C ASN A 178 13.85 -45.71 12.71
N HIS A 179 14.06 -46.20 11.50
CA HIS A 179 13.04 -46.84 10.69
C HIS A 179 12.69 -48.25 11.19
N LYS A 180 11.44 -48.67 10.90
CA LYS A 180 10.85 -50.03 11.04
C LYS A 180 9.67 -50.16 12.01
N THR A 181 9.13 -49.08 12.57
CA THR A 181 7.95 -49.17 13.44
C THR A 181 6.68 -48.64 12.77
N VAL A 182 5.53 -49.23 13.14
CA VAL A 182 4.19 -48.74 12.76
C VAL A 182 4.01 -47.25 13.14
N TYR A 183 4.69 -46.80 14.21
CA TYR A 183 4.70 -45.40 14.64
C TYR A 183 5.25 -44.43 13.58
N TYR A 184 6.27 -44.84 12.81
CA TYR A 184 6.80 -44.03 11.71
C TYR A 184 5.75 -43.79 10.62
N PHE A 185 5.01 -44.84 10.25
CA PHE A 185 3.96 -44.77 9.25
C PHE A 185 2.78 -43.89 9.69
N ILE A 186 2.30 -44.11 10.92
CA ILE A 186 1.21 -43.30 11.51
C ILE A 186 1.61 -41.83 11.55
N SER A 187 2.85 -41.54 11.98
CA SER A 187 3.32 -40.18 12.07
C SER A 187 3.51 -39.52 10.70
N ALA A 188 4.00 -40.25 9.70
CA ALA A 188 4.11 -39.75 8.32
C ALA A 188 2.74 -39.33 7.76
N ILE A 189 1.68 -40.12 8.04
CA ILE A 189 0.30 -39.75 7.68
C ILE A 189 -0.15 -38.49 8.43
N GLY A 190 0.14 -38.41 9.73
CA GLY A 190 -0.17 -37.23 10.55
C GLY A 190 0.49 -35.95 10.03
N PHE A 191 1.78 -36.00 9.73
CA PHE A 191 2.51 -34.87 9.14
C PHE A 191 2.05 -34.53 7.74
N LEU A 192 1.66 -35.52 6.93
CA LEU A 192 1.06 -35.28 5.61
C LEU A 192 -0.24 -34.49 5.74
N PHE A 193 -1.12 -34.92 6.66
CA PHE A 193 -2.34 -34.20 6.96
C PHE A 193 -2.07 -32.76 7.45
N LEU A 194 -1.10 -32.58 8.36
CA LEU A 194 -0.69 -31.25 8.84
C LEU A 194 -0.21 -30.35 7.69
N ASN A 195 0.66 -30.85 6.80
CA ASN A 195 1.16 -30.05 5.67
C ASN A 195 0.04 -29.68 4.68
N VAL A 196 -0.95 -30.54 4.46
CA VAL A 196 -2.13 -30.19 3.65
C VAL A 196 -2.97 -29.12 4.35
N MET A 197 -3.18 -29.24 5.67
CA MET A 197 -3.88 -28.22 6.46
C MET A 197 -3.18 -26.87 6.45
N VAL A 198 -1.85 -26.84 6.41
CA VAL A 198 -1.08 -25.60 6.27
C VAL A 198 -1.44 -24.85 4.99
N VAL A 199 -1.64 -25.54 3.86
CA VAL A 199 -2.05 -24.90 2.60
C VAL A 199 -3.42 -24.24 2.74
N TYR A 200 -4.37 -24.92 3.41
CA TYR A 200 -5.71 -24.38 3.68
C TYR A 200 -5.68 -23.16 4.62
N ILE A 201 -4.90 -23.23 5.71
CA ILE A 201 -4.72 -22.13 6.65
C ILE A 201 -4.06 -20.93 5.96
N PHE A 202 -3.05 -21.17 5.12
CA PHE A 202 -2.37 -20.11 4.36
C PHE A 202 -3.36 -19.32 3.48
N ASP A 203 -4.21 -20.03 2.72
CA ASP A 203 -5.23 -19.40 1.87
C ASP A 203 -6.28 -18.63 2.70
N THR A 204 -6.72 -19.19 3.82
CA THR A 204 -7.69 -18.55 4.74
C THR A 204 -7.13 -17.28 5.39
N ILE A 205 -5.84 -17.28 5.77
CA ILE A 205 -5.17 -16.09 6.33
C ILE A 205 -5.08 -14.99 5.27
N ILE A 206 -4.76 -15.34 4.02
CA ILE A 206 -4.74 -14.37 2.90
C ILE A 206 -6.11 -13.73 2.72
N ASP A 207 -7.18 -14.52 2.70
CA ASP A 207 -8.55 -14.02 2.55
C ASP A 207 -8.93 -13.06 3.69
N LYS A 208 -8.62 -13.44 4.94
CA LYS A 208 -8.93 -12.61 6.11
C LYS A 208 -8.11 -11.33 6.14
N TYR A 209 -6.85 -11.39 5.74
CA TYR A 209 -5.97 -10.21 5.67
C TYR A 209 -6.48 -9.21 4.63
N LYS A 210 -6.88 -9.70 3.44
CA LYS A 210 -7.49 -8.87 2.40
C LYS A 210 -8.77 -8.19 2.90
N PHE A 211 -9.67 -8.96 3.51
CA PHE A 211 -10.92 -8.44 4.04
C PHE A 211 -10.68 -7.35 5.10
N MET A 212 -9.69 -7.55 5.99
CA MET A 212 -9.32 -6.55 6.98
C MET A 212 -8.82 -5.26 6.33
N GLN A 213 -7.97 -5.36 5.30
CA GLN A 213 -7.44 -4.19 4.61
C GLN A 213 -8.54 -3.40 3.88
N GLU A 214 -9.45 -4.09 3.19
CA GLU A 214 -10.63 -3.47 2.55
C GLU A 214 -11.54 -2.79 3.59
N HIS A 215 -11.76 -3.43 4.74
CA HIS A 215 -12.54 -2.86 5.84
C HIS A 215 -11.90 -1.58 6.40
N THR A 216 -10.58 -1.56 6.63
CA THR A 216 -9.87 -0.36 7.09
C THR A 216 -9.99 0.78 6.07
N GLN A 217 -9.87 0.48 4.78
CA GLN A 217 -10.04 1.49 3.72
C GLN A 217 -11.46 2.07 3.70
N LEU A 218 -12.48 1.21 3.82
CA LEU A 218 -13.87 1.63 3.90
C LEU A 218 -14.13 2.51 5.14
N GLN A 219 -13.55 2.15 6.29
CA GLN A 219 -13.69 2.94 7.51
C GLN A 219 -13.13 4.36 7.33
N HIS A 220 -11.92 4.49 6.78
CA HIS A 220 -11.35 5.81 6.49
C HIS A 220 -12.21 6.63 5.52
N GLN A 221 -12.83 5.98 4.53
CA GLN A 221 -13.73 6.64 3.61
C GLN A 221 -15.01 7.14 4.31
N MET A 222 -15.56 6.36 5.24
CA MET A 222 -16.69 6.76 6.06
C MET A 222 -16.35 7.95 6.95
N ASP A 223 -15.22 7.90 7.68
CA ASP A 223 -14.78 8.99 8.54
C ASP A 223 -14.60 10.31 7.75
N TYR A 224 -14.07 10.23 6.52
CA TYR A 224 -13.95 11.37 5.62
C TYR A 224 -15.32 11.90 5.15
N GLN A 225 -16.28 11.02 4.87
CA GLN A 225 -17.63 11.41 4.50
C GLN A 225 -18.35 12.10 5.66
N ASP A 226 -18.20 11.59 6.88
CA ASP A 226 -18.80 12.19 8.08
C ASP A 226 -18.24 13.59 8.34
N ALA A 227 -16.93 13.78 8.22
CA ALA A 227 -16.32 15.11 8.34
C ALA A 227 -16.82 16.10 7.27
N ASN A 228 -17.07 15.64 6.04
CA ASN A 228 -17.66 16.47 5.00
C ASN A 228 -19.14 16.76 5.26
N TYR A 229 -19.89 15.79 5.77
CA TYR A 229 -21.27 15.98 6.16
C TYR A 229 -21.39 17.06 7.25
N GLU A 230 -20.52 17.06 8.26
CA GLU A 230 -20.48 18.10 9.28
C GLU A 230 -20.25 19.50 8.69
N LYS A 231 -19.34 19.63 7.71
CA LYS A 231 -19.10 20.91 7.00
C LYS A 231 -20.34 21.37 6.25
N VAL A 232 -21.04 20.45 5.57
CA VAL A 232 -22.29 20.76 4.86
C VAL A 232 -23.36 21.20 5.84
N VAL A 233 -23.52 20.51 6.97
CA VAL A 233 -24.46 20.89 8.04
C VAL A 233 -24.13 22.27 8.60
N HIS A 234 -22.85 22.57 8.84
CA HIS A 234 -22.42 23.89 9.32
C HIS A 234 -22.69 24.98 8.29
N SER A 235 -22.40 24.74 7.01
CA SER A 235 -22.71 25.64 5.90
C SER A 235 -24.21 25.93 5.81
N PHE A 236 -25.04 24.89 5.91
CA PHE A 236 -26.49 25.03 5.90
C PHE A 236 -27.01 25.86 7.09
N LYS A 237 -26.43 25.68 8.28
CA LYS A 237 -26.74 26.52 9.45
C LYS A 237 -26.38 27.99 9.22
N SER A 238 -25.22 28.26 8.60
CA SER A 238 -24.81 29.62 8.23
C SER A 238 -25.76 30.25 7.22
N ILE A 239 -26.15 29.51 6.17
CA ILE A 239 -27.14 29.99 5.18
C ILE A 239 -28.47 30.30 5.85
N LYS A 240 -28.97 29.42 6.73
CA LYS A 240 -30.21 29.66 7.48
C LYS A 240 -30.14 30.93 8.33
N ARG A 241 -28.99 31.21 8.94
CA ARG A 241 -28.76 32.46 9.69
C ARG A 241 -28.82 33.67 8.77
N ILE A 242 -28.14 33.62 7.62
CA ILE A 242 -28.18 34.71 6.62
C ILE A 242 -29.62 34.98 6.19
N ILE A 243 -30.39 33.95 5.82
CA ILE A 243 -31.79 34.09 5.43
C ILE A 243 -32.62 34.71 6.55
N HIS A 244 -32.45 34.24 7.78
CA HIS A 244 -33.14 34.80 8.94
C HIS A 244 -32.83 36.29 9.11
N ASP A 245 -31.55 36.66 9.10
CA ASP A 245 -31.12 38.04 9.29
C ASP A 245 -31.63 38.92 8.16
N THR A 246 -31.57 38.47 6.90
CA THR A 246 -32.15 39.17 5.74
C THR A 246 -33.66 39.38 5.89
N ASN A 247 -34.40 38.37 6.34
CA ASN A 247 -35.84 38.51 6.58
C ASN A 247 -36.13 39.55 7.67
N GLN A 248 -35.33 39.59 8.75
CA GLN A 248 -35.46 40.60 9.79
C GLN A 248 -35.21 42.01 9.26
N GLN A 249 -34.21 42.19 8.39
CA GLN A 249 -33.97 43.48 7.73
C GLN A 249 -35.19 43.92 6.90
N PHE A 250 -35.79 43.00 6.12
CA PHE A 250 -36.96 43.33 5.31
C PHE A 250 -38.22 43.62 6.14
N LEU A 251 -38.46 42.86 7.22
CA LEU A 251 -39.57 43.12 8.14
C LEU A 251 -39.47 44.49 8.80
N TYR A 252 -38.26 44.90 9.19
CA TYR A 252 -38.02 46.24 9.74
C TYR A 252 -38.33 47.33 8.72
N ILE A 253 -37.86 47.19 7.48
CA ILE A 253 -38.14 48.14 6.40
C ILE A 253 -39.64 48.23 6.13
N GLU A 254 -40.34 47.10 6.07
CA GLU A 254 -41.79 47.04 5.87
C GLU A 254 -42.55 47.79 6.98
N GLU A 255 -42.18 47.60 8.24
CA GLU A 255 -42.81 48.25 9.39
C GLU A 255 -42.59 49.76 9.38
N CYS A 256 -41.38 50.24 9.08
CA CYS A 256 -41.10 51.67 8.93
C CYS A 256 -41.93 52.30 7.81
N ILE A 257 -42.11 51.60 6.68
CA ILE A 257 -42.97 52.08 5.58
C ILE A 257 -44.43 52.17 6.03
N LYS A 258 -44.96 51.15 6.73
CA LYS A 258 -46.33 51.15 7.26
C LYS A 258 -46.60 52.29 8.25
N ARG A 259 -45.58 52.69 9.02
CA ARG A 259 -45.65 53.81 9.98
C ARG A 259 -45.40 55.18 9.35
N ASN A 260 -45.15 55.24 8.04
CA ASN A 260 -44.77 56.45 7.31
C ASN A 260 -43.44 57.08 7.79
N GLU A 261 -42.56 56.27 8.39
CA GLU A 261 -41.24 56.66 8.90
C GLU A 261 -40.16 56.49 7.81
N LEU A 262 -40.35 57.18 6.67
CA LEU A 262 -39.51 56.98 5.47
C LEU A 262 -38.03 57.30 5.69
N ALA A 263 -37.70 58.27 6.56
CA ALA A 263 -36.32 58.61 6.88
C ALA A 263 -35.57 57.47 7.60
N ALA A 264 -36.23 56.80 8.56
CA ALA A 264 -35.67 55.68 9.30
C ALA A 264 -35.46 54.45 8.41
N ALA A 265 -36.38 54.18 7.49
CA ALA A 265 -36.22 53.11 6.49
C ALA A 265 -34.99 53.37 5.59
N MET A 266 -34.83 54.61 5.11
CA MET A 266 -33.73 54.99 4.23
C MET A 266 -32.37 54.90 4.94
N GLU A 267 -32.30 55.32 6.21
CA GLU A 267 -31.09 55.20 7.03
C GLU A 267 -30.72 53.74 7.28
N HIS A 268 -31.69 52.87 7.53
CA HIS A 268 -31.46 51.44 7.72
C HIS A 268 -30.94 50.76 6.44
N ILE A 269 -31.56 51.03 5.29
CA ILE A 269 -31.08 50.55 3.98
C ILE A 269 -29.63 50.99 3.74
N LYS A 270 -29.32 52.26 3.97
CA LYS A 270 -27.96 52.80 3.77
C LYS A 270 -26.95 52.15 4.71
N THR A 271 -27.32 51.94 5.96
CA THR A 271 -26.48 51.25 6.95
C THR A 271 -26.23 49.79 6.57
N THR A 272 -27.24 49.09 6.09
CA THR A 272 -27.14 47.68 5.66
C THR A 272 -26.30 47.56 4.39
N LEU A 273 -26.48 48.45 3.41
CA LEU A 273 -25.62 48.53 2.23
C LEU A 273 -24.16 48.81 2.59
N ASN A 274 -23.89 49.78 3.49
CA ASN A 274 -22.53 50.08 3.94
C ASN A 274 -21.87 48.89 4.67
N LYS A 275 -22.63 48.07 5.40
CA LYS A 275 -22.11 46.84 6.02
C LYS A 275 -21.76 45.77 4.99
N VAL A 276 -22.55 45.68 3.91
CA VAL A 276 -22.29 44.76 2.79
C VAL A 276 -21.10 45.25 1.95
N GLU A 277 -21.00 46.55 1.69
CA GLU A 277 -19.85 47.17 1.01
C GLU A 277 -18.57 47.11 1.83
N GLY A 278 -18.64 47.31 3.16
CA GLY A 278 -17.48 47.14 4.05
C GLY A 278 -16.95 45.71 4.14
N ALA A 279 -17.78 44.71 3.79
CA ALA A 279 -17.37 43.33 3.60
C ALA A 279 -16.79 43.05 2.20
N TYR A 280 -17.02 43.95 1.23
CA TYR A 280 -16.53 43.87 -0.14
C TYR A 280 -15.19 44.64 -0.30
N GLN A 281 -14.12 43.86 -0.55
CA GLN A 281 -12.83 44.22 -1.15
C GLN A 281 -11.93 45.25 -0.44
N ARG A 282 -10.99 44.74 0.38
CA ARG A 282 -9.67 45.38 0.58
C ARG A 282 -8.69 45.10 -0.57
N VAL A 283 -8.96 44.05 -1.34
CA VAL A 283 -8.12 43.56 -2.45
C VAL A 283 -9.02 43.28 -3.65
N ASN A 284 -8.62 43.81 -4.80
CA ASN A 284 -9.32 43.63 -6.07
C ASN A 284 -8.29 43.48 -7.20
N THR A 285 -7.69 42.30 -7.29
CA THR A 285 -6.80 41.92 -8.40
C THR A 285 -7.59 41.35 -9.58
N GLY A 286 -8.89 41.12 -9.42
CA GLY A 286 -9.79 40.53 -10.42
C GLY A 286 -9.70 39.00 -10.50
N ASN A 287 -8.86 38.37 -9.67
CA ASN A 287 -8.83 36.91 -9.53
C ASN A 287 -9.49 36.53 -8.20
N LEU A 288 -10.67 35.92 -8.28
CA LEU A 288 -11.52 35.63 -7.12
C LEU A 288 -10.79 34.83 -6.01
N VAL A 289 -9.91 33.89 -6.38
CA VAL A 289 -9.18 33.06 -5.41
C VAL A 289 -8.19 33.91 -4.62
N ILE A 290 -7.38 34.71 -5.32
CA ILE A 290 -6.40 35.60 -4.70
C ILE A 290 -7.12 36.64 -3.83
N ASP A 291 -8.16 37.28 -4.38
CA ASP A 291 -8.93 38.31 -3.68
C ASP A 291 -9.52 37.79 -2.37
N ALA A 292 -10.14 36.61 -2.39
CA ALA A 292 -10.73 35.98 -1.21
C ALA A 292 -9.68 35.62 -0.15
N LEU A 293 -8.57 34.98 -0.56
CA LEU A 293 -7.53 34.52 0.37
C LEU A 293 -6.80 35.69 1.02
N ILE A 294 -6.41 36.70 0.24
CA ILE A 294 -5.69 37.86 0.77
C ILE A 294 -6.63 38.71 1.63
N THR A 295 -7.88 38.93 1.22
CA THR A 295 -8.85 39.67 2.04
C THR A 295 -9.07 38.99 3.39
N ASN A 296 -9.21 37.65 3.41
CA ASN A 296 -9.33 36.90 4.65
C ASN A 296 -8.08 37.05 5.54
N THR A 297 -6.89 36.95 4.96
CA THR A 297 -5.62 37.12 5.68
C THR A 297 -5.47 38.52 6.27
N LEU A 298 -5.84 39.58 5.53
CA LEU A 298 -5.84 40.95 6.04
C LEU A 298 -6.78 41.10 7.25
N ASN A 299 -7.97 40.48 7.20
CA ASN A 299 -8.92 40.51 8.30
C ASN A 299 -8.40 39.79 9.54
N ILE A 300 -7.79 38.61 9.36
CA ILE A 300 -7.15 37.87 10.45
C ILE A 300 -5.97 38.67 11.03
N GLY A 301 -5.15 39.28 10.18
CA GLY A 301 -4.02 40.11 10.60
C GLY A 301 -4.46 41.27 11.48
N GLN A 302 -5.47 42.04 11.02
CA GLN A 302 -6.03 43.14 11.79
C GLN A 302 -6.58 42.68 13.16
N ALA A 303 -7.30 41.57 13.20
CA ALA A 303 -7.87 41.04 14.44
C ALA A 303 -6.80 40.55 15.44
N ASN A 304 -5.59 40.25 14.99
CA ASN A 304 -4.50 39.70 15.81
C ASN A 304 -3.32 40.69 15.99
N GLY A 305 -3.47 41.94 15.55
CA GLY A 305 -2.42 42.96 15.64
C GLY A 305 -1.18 42.66 14.79
N ILE A 306 -1.35 42.00 13.64
CA ILE A 306 -0.28 41.67 12.70
C ILE A 306 -0.31 42.72 11.59
N ARG A 307 0.81 43.41 11.35
CA ARG A 307 0.95 44.33 10.21
C ARG A 307 1.16 43.51 8.94
N ILE A 308 0.27 43.66 7.97
CA ILE A 308 0.35 42.94 6.69
C ILE A 308 0.40 43.93 5.55
N ASP A 309 1.49 43.88 4.77
CA ASP A 309 1.66 44.68 3.56
C ASP A 309 1.49 43.79 2.32
N THR A 310 0.76 44.27 1.31
CA THR A 310 0.47 43.52 0.08
C THR A 310 0.96 44.25 -1.16
N LYS A 311 1.65 43.56 -2.06
CA LYS A 311 2.02 44.02 -3.40
C LYS A 311 1.52 43.01 -4.43
N LEU A 312 0.41 43.34 -5.08
CA LEU A 312 -0.29 42.42 -5.97
C LEU A 312 -0.29 43.02 -7.38
N ASN A 313 0.32 42.33 -8.34
CA ASN A 313 0.39 42.77 -9.72
C ASN A 313 0.19 41.59 -10.66
N LEU A 314 -1.04 41.42 -11.16
CA LEU A 314 -1.38 40.33 -12.07
C LEU A 314 -1.43 40.86 -13.51
N TRP A 315 -0.77 40.14 -14.42
CA TRP A 315 -0.86 40.39 -15.87
C TRP A 315 -2.28 40.21 -16.42
N SER A 316 -3.02 39.22 -15.89
CA SER A 316 -4.40 38.91 -16.28
C SER A 316 -5.20 38.39 -15.08
N GLN A 317 -6.52 38.54 -15.14
CA GLN A 317 -7.46 37.95 -14.17
C GLN A 317 -7.50 36.41 -14.29
N GLU A 318 -7.30 35.91 -15.52
CA GLU A 318 -7.19 34.48 -15.82
C GLU A 318 -5.74 34.03 -15.67
N ILE A 319 -5.50 33.25 -14.61
CA ILE A 319 -4.25 32.55 -14.37
C ILE A 319 -4.47 31.10 -14.81
N HIS A 320 -3.62 30.56 -15.69
CA HIS A 320 -3.75 29.19 -16.20
C HIS A 320 -3.28 28.12 -15.20
N ILE A 321 -3.56 28.33 -13.92
CA ILE A 321 -3.35 27.38 -12.82
C ILE A 321 -4.72 26.98 -12.29
N ASP A 322 -4.88 25.70 -11.93
CA ASP A 322 -6.15 25.22 -11.40
C ASP A 322 -6.51 25.97 -10.10
N ARG A 323 -7.79 26.35 -9.95
CA ARG A 323 -8.26 27.14 -8.79
C ARG A 323 -7.98 26.42 -7.47
N TYR A 324 -8.11 25.10 -7.43
CA TYR A 324 -7.81 24.31 -6.23
C TYR A 324 -6.32 24.37 -5.91
N ASP A 325 -5.44 24.24 -6.90
CA ASP A 325 -4.00 24.30 -6.67
C ASP A 325 -3.54 25.69 -6.22
N LEU A 326 -4.12 26.75 -6.78
CA LEU A 326 -3.97 28.13 -6.31
C LEU A 326 -4.37 28.27 -4.83
N CYS A 327 -5.53 27.71 -4.44
CA CYS A 327 -5.97 27.70 -3.05
C CYS A 327 -5.01 26.96 -2.14
N VAL A 328 -4.50 25.80 -2.56
CA VAL A 328 -3.56 25.01 -1.75
C VAL A 328 -2.24 25.74 -1.58
N VAL A 329 -1.66 26.32 -2.64
CA VAL A 329 -0.36 26.99 -2.56
C VAL A 329 -0.47 28.27 -1.74
N ILE A 330 -1.34 29.20 -2.13
CA ILE A 330 -1.48 30.48 -1.46
C ILE A 330 -1.98 30.29 -0.02
N GLY A 331 -2.99 29.43 0.18
CA GLY A 331 -3.56 29.15 1.50
C GLY A 331 -2.52 28.63 2.48
N ASN A 332 -1.76 27.59 2.11
CA ASN A 332 -0.73 27.05 3.00
C ASN A 332 0.39 28.05 3.30
N MET A 333 0.81 28.86 2.32
CA MET A 333 1.82 29.88 2.56
C MET A 333 1.33 30.98 3.52
N LEU A 334 0.08 31.44 3.35
CA LEU A 334 -0.52 32.46 4.22
C LEU A 334 -0.78 31.92 5.63
N ASP A 335 -1.30 30.70 5.76
CA ASP A 335 -1.54 30.06 7.05
C ASP A 335 -0.25 29.90 7.84
N ASN A 336 0.84 29.47 7.17
CA ASN A 336 2.16 29.37 7.80
C ASN A 336 2.66 30.72 8.29
N ALA A 337 2.51 31.78 7.49
CA ALA A 337 2.93 33.12 7.87
C ALA A 337 2.12 33.66 9.06
N ILE A 338 0.79 33.51 9.04
CA ILE A 338 -0.09 33.92 10.14
C ILE A 338 0.24 33.14 11.42
N GLU A 339 0.39 31.82 11.33
CA GLU A 339 0.68 30.98 12.49
C GLU A 339 2.03 31.35 13.13
N ALA A 340 3.05 31.58 12.31
CA ALA A 340 4.36 32.02 12.78
C ALA A 340 4.28 33.41 13.44
N SER A 341 3.63 34.38 12.79
CA SER A 341 3.49 35.74 13.34
C SER A 341 2.67 35.78 14.64
N LYS A 342 1.67 34.90 14.83
CA LYS A 342 0.91 34.82 16.09
C LYS A 342 1.75 34.35 17.28
N LYS A 343 2.83 33.60 17.04
CA LYS A 343 3.72 33.07 18.08
C LYS A 343 4.73 34.10 18.58
N LEU A 344 4.95 35.20 17.85
CA LEU A 344 5.89 36.25 18.25
C LEU A 344 5.40 36.98 19.50
N THR A 345 6.28 37.06 20.49
CA THR A 345 6.05 37.70 21.78
C THR A 345 5.99 39.23 21.67
N ILE A 346 6.83 39.82 20.82
CA ILE A 346 6.88 41.27 20.56
C ILE A 346 5.89 41.63 19.46
N ALA A 347 4.93 42.50 19.77
CA ALA A 347 3.86 42.90 18.82
C ALA A 347 4.40 43.63 17.59
N GLU A 348 5.44 44.45 17.76
CA GLU A 348 6.09 45.22 16.67
C GLU A 348 6.77 44.30 15.64
N ASP A 349 7.18 43.10 16.05
CA ASP A 349 7.79 42.11 15.17
C ASP A 349 6.76 41.32 14.35
N ARG A 350 5.46 41.47 14.62
CA ARG A 350 4.38 40.78 13.89
C ARG A 350 4.16 41.42 12.53
N TYR A 351 4.99 41.04 11.58
CA TYR A 351 4.96 41.56 10.22
C TYR A 351 4.92 40.45 9.17
N ILE A 352 4.05 40.64 8.17
CA ILE A 352 3.94 39.79 6.97
C ILE A 352 3.97 40.69 5.73
N LEU A 353 4.79 40.34 4.74
CA LEU A 353 4.81 40.94 3.41
C LEU A 353 4.36 39.90 2.39
N ILE A 354 3.29 40.21 1.67
CA ILE A 354 2.74 39.34 0.61
C ILE A 354 2.99 40.00 -0.74
N LYS A 355 3.70 39.30 -1.62
CA LYS A 355 3.93 39.71 -3.00
C LYS A 355 3.39 38.62 -3.92
N ILE A 356 2.49 39.00 -4.82
CA ILE A 356 2.00 38.10 -5.87
C ILE A 356 2.14 38.83 -7.19
N HIS A 357 2.91 38.25 -8.09
CA HIS A 357 3.16 38.80 -9.41
C HIS A 357 2.91 37.74 -10.48
N SER A 358 2.18 38.07 -11.54
CA SER A 358 2.06 37.19 -12.70
C SER A 358 2.57 37.87 -13.97
N THR A 359 3.15 37.06 -14.85
CA THR A 359 3.49 37.41 -16.23
C THR A 359 2.54 36.69 -17.19
N GLU A 360 2.79 36.77 -18.50
CA GLU A 360 2.06 36.00 -19.51
C GLU A 360 2.14 34.47 -19.31
N SER A 361 3.20 33.97 -18.67
CA SER A 361 3.53 32.52 -18.63
C SER A 361 3.93 31.99 -17.26
N SER A 362 3.84 32.81 -16.20
CA SER A 362 4.22 32.37 -14.87
C SER A 362 3.57 33.17 -13.75
N LEU A 363 3.41 32.53 -12.59
CA LEU A 363 2.97 33.14 -11.34
C LEU A 363 4.07 33.02 -10.30
N LEU A 364 4.48 34.15 -9.74
CA LEU A 364 5.37 34.26 -8.59
C LEU A 364 4.56 34.62 -7.34
N ILE A 365 4.65 33.77 -6.32
CA ILE A 365 4.08 34.00 -4.99
C ILE A 365 5.24 34.08 -4.01
N HIS A 366 5.37 35.20 -3.32
CA HIS A 366 6.44 35.46 -2.37
C HIS A 366 5.84 35.99 -1.07
N ILE A 367 5.97 35.22 0.00
CA ILE A 367 5.46 35.56 1.33
C ILE A 367 6.61 35.56 2.31
N LEU A 368 6.75 36.67 3.02
CA LEU A 368 7.79 36.91 4.00
C LEU A 368 7.16 37.20 5.35
N ASN A 369 7.63 36.56 6.41
CA ASN A 369 7.21 36.85 7.78
C ASN A 369 8.38 36.82 8.75
N HIS A 370 8.29 37.56 9.85
CA HIS A 370 9.27 37.46 10.92
C HIS A 370 9.12 36.14 11.71
N MET A 371 10.22 35.67 12.28
CA MET A 371 10.31 34.44 13.09
C MET A 371 11.31 34.64 14.25
N GLU A 372 11.06 33.99 15.40
CA GLU A 372 11.85 34.24 16.62
C GLU A 372 13.20 33.52 16.63
N ASN A 373 13.26 32.30 16.07
CA ASN A 373 14.44 31.44 16.03
C ASN A 373 14.75 31.02 14.59
N GLU A 374 16.04 30.97 14.22
CA GLU A 374 16.49 30.35 12.97
C GLU A 374 16.20 28.84 13.01
N VAL A 375 15.51 28.35 11.99
CA VAL A 375 15.04 26.97 11.93
C VAL A 375 16.10 26.15 11.19
N ALA A 376 17.02 25.52 11.92
CA ALA A 376 18.06 24.64 11.35
C ALA A 376 17.48 23.39 10.64
N HIS A 377 16.24 23.03 10.95
CA HIS A 377 15.49 21.96 10.30
C HIS A 377 14.03 22.35 10.17
N LEU A 378 13.49 22.39 8.94
CA LEU A 378 12.11 22.73 8.58
C LEU A 378 11.10 21.66 9.08
N HIS A 379 11.08 21.41 10.40
CA HIS A 379 10.12 20.55 11.06
C HIS A 379 9.08 21.39 11.80
N SER A 380 7.81 21.15 11.45
CA SER A 380 6.62 21.72 12.08
C SER A 380 6.60 21.45 13.58
N GLN A 381 6.49 22.48 14.42
CA GLN A 381 6.39 22.37 15.89
C GLN A 381 4.93 22.24 16.38
N LYS A 382 4.05 21.55 15.63
CA LYS A 382 2.69 21.25 16.10
C LYS A 382 2.70 20.03 17.05
N PRO A 383 1.92 20.03 18.14
CA PRO A 383 1.94 18.97 19.17
C PRO A 383 1.29 17.63 18.75
N THR A 384 0.83 17.49 17.51
CA THR A 384 0.14 16.29 16.99
C THR A 384 0.95 15.62 15.86
N PRO A 385 1.38 14.35 16.02
CA PRO A 385 2.27 13.65 15.07
C PRO A 385 1.67 13.38 13.68
N GLU A 386 0.35 13.40 13.52
CA GLU A 386 -0.33 12.97 12.28
C GLU A 386 -0.43 14.06 11.19
N PHE A 387 -0.14 15.32 11.50
CA PHE A 387 -0.28 16.46 10.57
C PHE A 387 1.07 17.12 10.21
N HIS A 388 2.16 16.36 10.27
CA HIS A 388 3.52 16.88 10.00
C HIS A 388 3.76 17.17 8.51
N GLY A 389 4.24 18.38 8.18
CA GLY A 389 4.87 18.70 6.88
C GLY A 389 3.97 18.74 5.64
N ILE A 390 2.70 18.33 5.75
CA ILE A 390 1.77 18.14 4.63
C ILE A 390 1.63 19.40 3.76
N GLY A 391 1.61 20.60 4.37
CA GLY A 391 1.46 21.86 3.63
C GLY A 391 2.59 22.12 2.64
N LEU A 392 3.84 22.04 3.09
CA LEU A 392 5.01 22.23 2.23
C LEU A 392 5.17 21.06 1.23
N THR A 393 4.86 19.83 1.64
CA THR A 393 4.85 18.67 0.73
C THR A 393 3.80 18.82 -0.38
N ASN A 394 2.63 19.38 -0.06
CA ASN A 394 1.58 19.67 -1.05
C ASN A 394 2.02 20.78 -2.01
N ILE A 395 2.65 21.84 -1.51
CA ILE A 395 3.21 22.91 -2.35
C ILE A 395 4.28 22.34 -3.28
N ALA A 396 5.20 21.52 -2.76
CA ALA A 396 6.25 20.88 -3.56
C ALA A 396 5.65 20.00 -4.69
N ARG A 397 4.64 19.17 -4.37
CA ARG A 397 3.94 18.34 -5.35
C ARG A 397 3.24 19.18 -6.44
N ILE A 398 2.71 20.35 -6.08
CA ILE A 398 2.10 21.27 -7.05
C ILE A 398 3.18 21.92 -7.91
N CYS A 399 4.33 22.30 -7.34
CA CYS A 399 5.46 22.78 -8.12
C CYS A 399 5.89 21.72 -9.15
N ASP A 400 6.03 20.45 -8.75
CA ASP A 400 6.36 19.35 -9.66
C ASP A 400 5.31 19.18 -10.77
N LYS A 401 4.02 19.34 -10.44
CA LYS A 401 2.91 19.24 -11.41
C LYS A 401 3.00 20.28 -12.53
N TYR A 402 3.40 21.50 -12.20
CA TYR A 402 3.47 22.63 -13.14
C TYR A 402 4.90 22.90 -13.67
N GLY A 403 5.89 22.08 -13.29
CA GLY A 403 7.29 22.31 -13.63
C GLY A 403 7.89 23.56 -12.97
N GLY A 404 7.30 23.98 -11.85
CA GLY A 404 7.72 25.12 -11.06
C GLY A 404 8.77 24.79 -9.99
N HIS A 405 9.04 25.77 -9.14
CA HIS A 405 10.01 25.62 -8.06
C HIS A 405 9.58 26.35 -6.79
N MET A 406 9.96 25.81 -5.64
CA MET A 406 9.77 26.42 -4.32
C MET A 406 11.13 26.62 -3.66
N THR A 407 11.36 27.83 -3.15
CA THR A 407 12.55 28.20 -2.40
C THR A 407 12.14 28.66 -1.00
N ILE A 408 12.82 28.15 0.01
CA ILE A 408 12.65 28.58 1.41
C ILE A 408 14.00 29.01 1.94
N GLU A 409 14.07 30.24 2.43
CA GLU A 409 15.27 30.82 3.03
C GLU A 409 14.93 31.33 4.43
N THR A 410 15.82 31.11 5.38
CA THR A 410 15.70 31.64 6.74
C THR A 410 16.98 32.37 7.09
N GLU A 411 16.93 33.70 7.10
CA GLU A 411 18.06 34.54 7.46
C GLU A 411 17.56 35.71 8.32
N ASN A 412 18.37 36.15 9.30
CA ASN A 412 18.11 37.38 10.06
C ASN A 412 16.71 37.47 10.68
N LYS A 413 16.21 36.36 11.27
CA LYS A 413 14.85 36.28 11.86
C LYS A 413 13.71 36.49 10.85
N VAL A 414 13.97 36.24 9.58
CA VAL A 414 12.97 36.31 8.51
C VAL A 414 12.80 34.94 7.88
N PHE A 415 11.56 34.50 7.78
CA PHE A 415 11.15 33.35 6.98
C PHE A 415 10.74 33.85 5.59
N ASN A 416 11.46 33.42 4.57
CA ASN A 416 11.23 33.79 3.19
C ASN A 416 10.75 32.55 2.42
N ASN A 417 9.50 32.56 1.96
CA ASN A 417 8.92 31.48 1.15
C ASN A 417 8.51 32.00 -0.23
N MET A 418 9.14 31.44 -1.26
CA MET A 418 8.92 31.81 -2.65
C MET A 418 8.50 30.59 -3.46
N VAL A 419 7.44 30.74 -4.26
CA VAL A 419 6.94 29.72 -5.17
C VAL A 419 6.78 30.35 -6.55
N LEU A 420 7.37 29.70 -7.56
CA LEU A 420 7.24 30.05 -8.97
C LEU A 420 6.50 28.92 -9.70
N LEU A 421 5.37 29.23 -10.33
CA LEU A 421 4.56 28.28 -11.09
C LEU A 421 4.45 28.76 -12.55
N PRO A 422 5.14 28.11 -13.50
CA PRO A 422 4.91 28.29 -14.92
C PRO A 422 3.52 27.78 -15.32
N PHE A 423 2.91 28.38 -16.34
CA PHE A 423 1.65 27.92 -16.90
C PHE A 423 1.54 28.18 -18.40
#